data_AF-A0A969VW37-F1
#
_entry.id   AF-A0A969VW37-F1
#
_cell.length_a   1.000
_cell.length_b   1.000
_cell.length_c   1.000
_cell.angle_alpha   90.00
_cell.angle_beta   90.00
_cell.angle_gamma   90.00
#
_symmetry.space_group_name_H-M   'P 1'
#
loop_
_entity.id
_entity.type
_entity.pdbx_description
1 polymer ?
#
loop_
_entity_poly.entity_id
_entity_poly.type
_entity_poly.pdbx_seq_one_letter_code
_entity_poly.pdbx_strand_id
1 'polypeptide(L)'
;MLRRGLIALIATVAIAGSSIPAVASGYLQCVPFARAESGIDIRGNALTWWSQAEGRYDRGQQPRVGAVMAFAPTRAMPIGHVAVVSQIVSEREVLISHSNWSPINGRRGQVERDVRALDVSAAGDVDILVTNAGGPPPGAWSDWSRDDFIRAMDGNMLTPIALMQALMPAMIAKGWGRVVNITS
;
A
#
# COMPACT_ATOMS: atom_id res chain seq x y z
N MET A 1 41.52 -54.74 -30.48
CA MET A 1 41.95 -53.52 -31.21
C MET A 1 40.88 -52.45 -30.97
N LEU A 2 41.10 -51.53 -30.02
CA LEU A 2 41.37 -50.10 -30.26
C LEU A 2 40.37 -49.51 -31.29
N ARG A 3 39.50 -48.56 -30.95
CA ARG A 3 39.83 -47.24 -30.41
C ARG A 3 38.68 -46.64 -29.60
N ARG A 4 39.06 -46.05 -28.46
CA ARG A 4 38.29 -45.10 -27.65
C ARG A 4 38.08 -43.82 -28.47
N GLY A 5 36.83 -43.45 -28.74
CA GLY A 5 36.44 -42.14 -29.25
C GLY A 5 35.83 -41.33 -28.11
N LEU A 6 36.60 -40.40 -27.57
CA LEU A 6 36.17 -39.43 -26.56
C LEU A 6 35.20 -38.45 -27.25
N ILE A 7 33.89 -38.58 -27.01
CA ILE A 7 32.93 -37.55 -27.43
C ILE A 7 33.00 -36.46 -26.38
N ALA A 8 33.60 -35.33 -26.74
CA ALA A 8 33.58 -34.11 -25.94
C ALA A 8 32.13 -33.59 -25.87
N LEU A 9 31.48 -33.84 -24.74
CA LEU A 9 30.18 -33.27 -24.43
C LEU A 9 30.40 -31.80 -24.06
N ILE A 10 30.33 -30.90 -25.05
CA ILE A 10 30.18 -29.46 -24.80
C ILE A 10 28.77 -29.28 -24.22
N ALA A 11 28.67 -29.27 -22.91
CA ALA A 11 27.46 -28.87 -22.21
C ALA A 11 27.32 -27.34 -22.37
N THR A 12 26.66 -26.93 -23.45
CA THR A 12 26.16 -25.56 -23.57
C THR A 12 25.11 -25.39 -22.48
N VAL A 13 25.51 -24.81 -21.34
CA VAL A 13 24.56 -24.30 -20.36
C VAL A 13 23.86 -23.13 -21.04
N ALA A 14 22.76 -23.43 -21.72
CA ALA A 14 21.78 -22.43 -22.06
C ALA A 14 21.22 -21.95 -20.72
N ILE A 15 21.80 -20.87 -20.19
CA ILE A 15 21.11 -20.03 -19.23
C ILE A 15 19.92 -19.51 -20.01
N ALA A 16 18.82 -20.25 -19.99
CA ALA A 16 17.51 -19.71 -20.28
C ALA A 16 17.32 -18.63 -19.21
N GLY A 17 17.79 -17.44 -19.51
CA GLY A 17 17.42 -16.24 -18.80
C GLY A 17 15.91 -16.23 -18.89
N SER A 18 15.25 -16.66 -17.81
CA SER A 18 13.85 -16.38 -17.58
C SER A 18 13.79 -14.87 -17.50
N SER A 19 13.65 -14.23 -18.66
CA SER A 19 13.21 -12.87 -18.80
C SER A 19 11.84 -12.86 -18.17
N ILE A 20 11.78 -12.50 -16.88
CA ILE A 20 10.56 -12.01 -16.28
C ILE A 20 10.10 -10.92 -17.26
N PRO A 21 8.94 -11.08 -17.93
CA PRO A 21 8.48 -10.04 -18.81
C PRO A 21 8.37 -8.79 -17.92
N ALA A 22 9.14 -7.76 -18.25
CA ALA A 22 8.94 -6.45 -17.66
C ALA A 22 7.49 -6.11 -17.96
N VAL A 23 6.62 -6.19 -16.95
CA VAL A 23 5.25 -5.70 -17.07
C VAL A 23 5.40 -4.26 -17.51
N ALA A 24 4.98 -3.99 -18.75
CA ALA A 24 5.00 -2.65 -19.29
C ALA A 24 4.39 -1.71 -18.24
N SER A 25 5.02 -0.56 -18.01
CA SER A 25 4.55 0.51 -17.10
C SER A 25 3.24 1.11 -17.61
N GLY A 26 2.20 0.28 -17.65
CA GLY A 26 0.86 0.59 -18.06
C GLY A 26 0.03 0.94 -16.84
N TYR A 27 -0.96 1.79 -17.05
CA TYR A 27 -1.95 2.12 -16.04
C TYR A 27 -2.64 0.83 -15.58
N LEU A 28 -2.44 0.42 -14.34
CA LEU A 28 -2.98 -0.82 -13.80
C LEU A 28 -4.06 -0.56 -12.75
N GLN A 29 -5.26 -1.07 -13.02
CA GLN A 29 -6.40 -1.01 -12.10
C GLN A 29 -6.27 -2.06 -10.98
N CYS A 30 -6.84 -1.76 -9.81
CA CYS A 30 -6.74 -2.62 -8.63
C CYS A 30 -7.32 -4.03 -8.83
N VAL A 31 -8.43 -4.17 -9.57
CA VAL A 31 -9.07 -5.49 -9.82
C VAL A 31 -8.22 -6.40 -10.73
N PRO A 32 -7.76 -5.95 -11.93
CA PRO A 32 -6.80 -6.73 -12.73
C PRO A 32 -5.51 -7.06 -11.98
N PHE A 33 -4.97 -6.11 -11.20
CA PHE A 33 -3.80 -6.36 -10.37
C PHE A 33 -4.07 -7.45 -9.33
N ALA A 34 -5.12 -7.29 -8.51
CA ALA A 34 -5.45 -8.24 -7.45
C ALA A 34 -5.79 -9.63 -8.02
N ARG A 35 -6.45 -9.71 -9.18
CA ARG A 35 -6.70 -10.98 -9.88
C ARG A 35 -5.39 -11.68 -10.25
N ALA A 36 -4.45 -10.95 -10.85
CA ALA A 36 -3.17 -11.50 -11.25
C ALA A 36 -2.31 -11.91 -10.04
N GLU A 37 -2.32 -11.11 -8.97
CA GLU A 37 -1.49 -11.30 -7.79
C GLU A 37 -2.04 -12.40 -6.85
N SER A 38 -3.36 -12.49 -6.67
CA SER A 38 -4.00 -13.48 -5.77
C SER A 38 -4.44 -14.77 -6.46
N GLY A 39 -4.56 -14.78 -7.79
CA GLY A 39 -5.17 -15.87 -8.55
C GLY A 39 -6.69 -15.98 -8.42
N ILE A 40 -7.35 -15.10 -7.65
CA ILE A 40 -8.80 -15.10 -7.48
C ILE A 40 -9.47 -14.42 -8.67
N ASP A 41 -10.51 -15.03 -9.24
CA ASP A 41 -11.25 -14.52 -10.40
C ASP A 41 -12.19 -13.34 -10.03
N ILE A 42 -11.60 -12.21 -9.66
CA ILE A 42 -12.29 -10.96 -9.33
C ILE A 42 -12.73 -10.29 -10.63
N ARG A 43 -14.01 -9.90 -10.77
CA ARG A 43 -14.53 -9.22 -11.98
C ARG A 43 -15.39 -8.00 -11.62
N GLY A 44 -15.52 -7.09 -12.58
CA GLY A 44 -16.28 -5.86 -12.40
C GLY A 44 -15.58 -4.86 -11.46
N ASN A 45 -16.37 -4.03 -10.77
CA ASN A 45 -15.88 -2.99 -9.89
C ASN A 45 -15.49 -3.54 -8.50
N ALA A 46 -14.53 -2.91 -7.82
CA ALA A 46 -14.07 -3.37 -6.50
C ALA A 46 -15.19 -3.43 -5.45
N LEU A 47 -16.16 -2.50 -5.48
CA LEU A 47 -17.27 -2.45 -4.53
C LEU A 47 -18.18 -3.69 -4.57
N THR A 48 -18.33 -4.33 -5.73
CA THR A 48 -19.23 -5.49 -5.86
C THR A 48 -18.53 -6.79 -5.47
N TRP A 49 -17.21 -6.75 -5.25
CA TRP A 49 -16.41 -7.95 -5.06
C TRP A 49 -16.82 -8.74 -3.81
N TRP A 50 -17.05 -8.06 -2.68
CA TRP A 50 -17.41 -8.73 -1.43
C TRP A 50 -18.69 -9.58 -1.56
N SER A 51 -19.70 -9.10 -2.30
CA SER A 51 -20.93 -9.84 -2.57
C SER A 51 -20.74 -10.93 -3.64
N GLN A 52 -19.96 -10.66 -4.68
CA GLN A 52 -19.66 -11.66 -5.71
C GLN A 52 -18.88 -12.87 -5.17
N ALA A 53 -18.10 -12.66 -4.10
CA ALA A 53 -17.36 -13.73 -3.44
C ALA A 53 -18.26 -14.67 -2.63
N GLU A 54 -19.48 -14.26 -2.27
CA GLU A 54 -20.41 -15.07 -1.51
C GLU A 54 -20.77 -16.38 -2.22
N GLY A 55 -20.71 -17.49 -1.48
CA GLY A 55 -20.97 -18.83 -2.02
C GLY A 55 -19.91 -19.35 -2.99
N ARG A 56 -18.87 -18.57 -3.31
CA ARG A 56 -17.79 -18.94 -4.25
C ARG A 56 -16.42 -18.97 -3.59
N TYR A 57 -16.18 -18.11 -2.61
CA TYR A 57 -14.93 -18.00 -1.85
C TYR A 57 -15.21 -17.80 -0.37
N ASP A 58 -14.30 -18.24 0.49
CA ASP A 58 -14.36 -17.94 1.93
C ASP A 58 -14.26 -16.44 2.18
N ARG A 59 -15.11 -15.92 3.07
CA ARG A 59 -15.11 -14.52 3.49
C ARG A 59 -14.94 -14.42 5.01
N GLY A 60 -14.21 -13.42 5.46
CA GLY A 60 -13.98 -13.17 6.88
C GLY A 60 -13.21 -11.89 7.13
N GLN A 61 -13.02 -11.53 8.40
CA GLN A 61 -12.31 -10.31 8.82
C GLN A 61 -10.86 -10.57 9.22
N GLN A 62 -10.47 -11.84 9.38
CA GLN A 62 -9.11 -12.19 9.74
C GLN A 62 -8.22 -12.17 8.49
N PRO A 63 -7.13 -11.36 8.47
CA PRO A 63 -6.24 -11.30 7.33
C PRO A 63 -5.50 -12.63 7.15
N ARG A 64 -5.29 -13.03 5.90
CA ARG A 64 -4.48 -14.18 5.51
C ARG A 64 -3.59 -13.77 4.35
N VAL A 65 -2.36 -14.25 4.31
CA VAL A 65 -1.47 -14.01 3.16
C VAL A 65 -2.12 -14.56 1.90
N GLY A 66 -2.09 -13.77 0.82
CA GLY A 66 -2.76 -14.07 -0.45
C GLY A 66 -4.26 -13.73 -0.48
N ALA A 67 -4.88 -13.39 0.66
CA ALA A 67 -6.27 -12.95 0.67
C ALA A 67 -6.42 -11.58 0.01
N VAL A 68 -7.58 -11.38 -0.61
CA VAL A 68 -7.97 -10.09 -1.19
C VAL A 68 -8.74 -9.31 -0.13
N MET A 69 -8.13 -8.26 0.38
CA MET A 69 -8.78 -7.29 1.25
C MET A 69 -9.66 -6.36 0.41
N ALA A 70 -10.95 -6.34 0.68
CA ALA A 70 -11.93 -5.49 0.01
C ALA A 70 -12.24 -4.26 0.89
N PHE A 71 -12.00 -3.06 0.35
CA PHE A 71 -12.27 -1.79 1.00
C PHE A 71 -13.60 -1.24 0.51
N ALA A 72 -14.49 -0.93 1.46
CA ALA A 72 -15.78 -0.34 1.15
C ALA A 72 -15.62 1.02 0.43
N PRO A 73 -16.56 1.38 -0.46
CA PRO A 73 -16.58 2.71 -1.08
C PRO A 73 -16.55 3.86 -0.08
N THR A 74 -15.80 4.91 -0.40
CA THR A 74 -15.82 6.20 0.31
C THR A 74 -15.98 7.35 -0.67
N ARG A 75 -16.16 8.59 -0.18
CA ARG A 75 -16.25 9.77 -1.06
C ARG A 75 -15.01 9.95 -1.95
N ALA A 76 -13.82 9.67 -1.43
CA ALA A 76 -12.57 9.75 -2.20
C ALA A 76 -12.34 8.52 -3.09
N MET A 77 -13.11 7.44 -2.89
CA MET A 77 -12.95 6.14 -3.54
C MET A 77 -14.33 5.48 -3.81
N PRO A 78 -15.13 6.00 -4.76
CA PRO A 78 -16.56 5.67 -4.88
C PRO A 78 -16.84 4.24 -5.37
N ILE A 79 -15.86 3.60 -6.00
CA ILE A 79 -15.98 2.23 -6.51
C ILE A 79 -15.34 1.20 -5.59
N GLY A 80 -14.99 1.58 -4.35
CA GLY A 80 -14.24 0.74 -3.43
C GLY A 80 -12.81 0.48 -3.91
N HIS A 81 -12.11 -0.43 -3.23
CA HIS A 81 -10.77 -0.85 -3.64
C HIS A 81 -10.48 -2.27 -3.19
N VAL A 82 -9.52 -2.91 -3.85
CA VAL A 82 -9.03 -4.22 -3.45
C VAL A 82 -7.50 -4.20 -3.37
N ALA A 83 -6.97 -4.85 -2.35
CA ALA A 83 -5.53 -5.06 -2.17
C ALA A 83 -5.27 -6.50 -1.76
N VAL A 84 -4.10 -7.04 -2.13
CA VAL A 84 -3.70 -8.40 -1.74
C VAL A 84 -2.82 -8.30 -0.51
N VAL A 85 -3.14 -9.09 0.52
CA VAL A 85 -2.31 -9.18 1.72
C VAL A 85 -1.03 -9.95 1.35
N SER A 86 0.10 -9.26 1.35
CA SER A 86 1.41 -9.88 1.08
C SER A 86 2.03 -10.47 2.34
N GLN A 87 1.77 -9.87 3.51
CA GLN A 87 2.31 -10.33 4.79
C GLN A 87 1.39 -9.94 5.95
N ILE A 88 1.28 -10.81 6.95
CA ILE A 88 0.76 -10.46 8.27
C ILE A 88 1.95 -10.03 9.13
N VAL A 89 1.94 -8.78 9.59
CA VAL A 89 3.03 -8.21 10.41
C VAL A 89 2.74 -8.41 11.89
N SER A 90 1.48 -8.21 12.30
CA SER A 90 0.99 -8.44 13.66
C SER A 90 -0.50 -8.73 13.65
N GLU A 91 -1.12 -8.85 14.83
CA GLU A 91 -2.58 -8.98 14.96
C GLU A 91 -3.34 -7.79 14.35
N ARG A 92 -2.71 -6.61 14.28
CA ARG A 92 -3.35 -5.36 13.83
C ARG A 92 -2.67 -4.72 12.64
N GLU A 93 -1.65 -5.36 12.09
CA GLU A 93 -0.87 -4.78 11.00
C GLU A 93 -0.62 -5.82 9.91
N VAL A 94 -0.85 -5.40 8.67
CA VAL A 94 -0.57 -6.18 7.48
C VAL A 94 0.20 -5.34 6.47
N LEU A 95 0.95 -6.02 5.62
CA LEU A 95 1.44 -5.44 4.38
C LEU A 95 0.48 -5.82 3.26
N ILE A 96 0.13 -4.84 2.44
CA ILE A 96 -0.74 -5.01 1.28
C ILE A 96 -0.03 -4.57 0.02
N SER A 97 -0.25 -5.30 -1.06
CA SER A 97 0.11 -4.88 -2.41
C SER A 97 -1.15 -4.50 -3.18
N HIS A 98 -1.11 -3.39 -3.91
CA HIS A 98 -2.23 -2.89 -4.70
C HIS A 98 -1.75 -2.00 -5.85
N SER A 99 -2.69 -1.53 -6.67
CA SER A 99 -2.40 -0.54 -7.70
C SER A 99 -3.46 0.55 -7.77
N ASN A 100 -3.10 1.72 -8.28
CA ASN A 100 -4.01 2.83 -8.55
C ASN A 100 -4.68 3.49 -7.31
N TRP A 101 -4.16 3.29 -6.10
CA TRP A 101 -4.71 3.92 -4.89
C TRP A 101 -4.10 5.30 -4.66
N SER A 102 -2.78 5.44 -4.66
CA SER A 102 -2.11 6.74 -4.49
C SER A 102 -1.55 7.24 -5.83
N PRO A 103 -1.54 8.56 -6.07
CA PRO A 103 -0.72 9.12 -7.13
C PRO A 103 0.76 9.01 -6.78
N ILE A 104 1.54 8.31 -7.60
CA ILE A 104 3.00 8.25 -7.47
C ILE A 104 3.60 9.16 -8.55
N ASN A 105 4.41 10.13 -8.12
CA ASN A 105 5.00 11.14 -9.00
C ASN A 105 3.94 11.85 -9.87
N GLY A 106 2.79 12.17 -9.27
CA GLY A 106 1.71 12.90 -9.92
C GLY A 106 0.85 12.09 -10.88
N ARG A 107 1.03 10.78 -10.99
CA ARG A 107 0.25 9.89 -11.88
C ARG A 107 -0.32 8.74 -11.07
N ARG A 108 -1.46 8.18 -11.47
CA ARG A 108 -2.03 6.96 -10.88
C ARG A 108 -1.85 5.75 -11.81
N GLY A 109 -2.23 4.57 -11.33
CA GLY A 109 -2.12 3.30 -12.06
C GLY A 109 -0.81 2.56 -11.81
N GLN A 110 0.05 3.05 -10.93
CA GLN A 110 1.24 2.32 -10.48
C GLN A 110 0.88 1.26 -9.45
N VAL A 111 1.77 0.30 -9.31
CA VAL A 111 1.73 -0.71 -8.25
C VAL A 111 2.50 -0.19 -7.03
N GLU A 112 1.88 -0.30 -5.87
CA GLU A 112 2.49 -0.10 -4.57
C GLU A 112 2.54 -1.48 -3.90
N ARG A 113 3.75 -1.92 -3.54
CA ARG A 113 3.98 -3.22 -2.89
C ARG A 113 4.28 -3.01 -1.43
N ASP A 114 3.81 -3.95 -0.62
CA ASP A 114 4.11 -4.03 0.80
C ASP A 114 3.81 -2.74 1.58
N VAL A 115 2.72 -2.05 1.19
CA VAL A 115 2.21 -0.86 1.89
C VAL A 115 1.65 -1.28 3.24
N ARG A 116 2.03 -0.57 4.29
CA ARG A 116 1.54 -0.83 5.65
C ARG A 116 0.08 -0.41 5.79
N ALA A 117 -0.74 -1.33 6.28
CA ALA A 117 -2.08 -1.05 6.75
C ALA A 117 -2.18 -1.43 8.23
N LEU A 118 -2.49 -0.44 9.07
CA LEU A 118 -2.66 -0.58 10.52
C LEU A 118 -4.15 -0.48 10.87
N ASP A 119 -4.64 -1.44 11.63
CA ASP A 119 -5.96 -1.38 12.26
C ASP A 119 -5.89 -0.49 13.51
N VAL A 120 -6.52 0.68 13.43
CA VAL A 120 -6.56 1.71 14.47
C VAL A 120 -7.90 1.74 15.22
N SER A 121 -8.71 0.68 15.15
CA SER A 121 -9.97 0.59 15.92
C SER A 121 -9.71 0.52 17.44
N ALA A 122 -10.69 0.91 18.26
CA ALA A 122 -10.58 1.39 19.65
C ALA A 122 -9.99 0.42 20.73
N ALA A 123 -8.72 0.03 20.62
CA ALA A 123 -7.98 -0.67 21.67
C ALA A 123 -6.43 -0.41 21.70
N GLY A 124 -5.79 0.74 21.43
CA GLY A 124 -6.21 2.07 21.01
C GLY A 124 -6.66 3.06 22.11
N ASP A 125 -5.85 3.38 23.17
CA ASP A 125 -6.14 4.39 24.27
C ASP A 125 -4.98 5.43 24.55
N VAL A 126 -4.95 6.64 23.96
CA VAL A 126 -3.91 7.72 24.14
C VAL A 126 -4.60 9.03 24.57
N ASP A 127 -4.04 10.01 25.33
CA ASP A 127 -4.78 11.21 25.84
C ASP A 127 -4.42 12.62 25.23
N ILE A 128 -3.17 13.05 25.02
CA ILE A 128 -2.88 14.37 24.39
C ILE A 128 -1.89 14.23 23.22
N LEU A 129 -2.14 14.93 22.11
CA LEU A 129 -1.38 14.92 20.88
C LEU A 129 -0.94 16.33 20.44
N VAL A 130 0.35 16.65 20.47
CA VAL A 130 0.87 17.97 20.05
C VAL A 130 1.76 17.81 18.83
N THR A 131 1.57 18.65 17.81
CA THR A 131 2.33 18.63 16.58
C THR A 131 2.89 20.01 16.27
N ASN A 132 4.22 20.21 16.29
CA ASN A 132 4.87 21.50 16.00
C ASN A 132 5.96 21.34 14.93
N ALA A 133 5.87 22.10 13.86
CA ALA A 133 6.87 22.11 12.80
C ALA A 133 6.94 23.49 12.12
N GLY A 134 8.05 23.78 11.42
CA GLY A 134 8.28 25.05 10.72
C GLY A 134 8.30 24.95 9.19
N GLY A 135 7.97 26.03 8.49
CA GLY A 135 7.92 26.11 7.03
C GLY A 135 9.28 26.01 6.32
N PRO A 136 9.34 26.24 5.00
CA PRO A 136 10.61 26.16 4.26
C PRO A 136 11.63 27.24 4.71
N PRO A 137 12.94 27.10 4.36
CA PRO A 137 14.01 27.97 4.88
C PRO A 137 13.80 29.47 4.57
N PRO A 138 14.17 30.42 5.45
CA PRO A 138 13.94 31.86 5.20
C PRO A 138 14.53 32.34 3.85
N GLY A 139 13.71 32.98 3.01
CA GLY A 139 14.12 33.44 1.68
C GLY A 139 12.93 33.70 0.75
N ALA A 140 13.18 34.07 -0.52
CA ALA A 140 12.12 34.20 -1.50
C ALA A 140 11.68 32.82 -2.00
N TRP A 141 10.36 32.63 -2.21
CA TRP A 141 9.79 31.36 -2.70
C TRP A 141 10.41 30.86 -4.02
N SER A 142 10.97 31.78 -4.81
CA SER A 142 11.64 31.50 -6.09
C SER A 142 13.03 30.86 -5.94
N ASP A 143 13.63 30.91 -4.74
CA ASP A 143 14.96 30.35 -4.47
C ASP A 143 14.89 28.89 -3.98
N TRP A 144 13.69 28.36 -3.72
CA TRP A 144 13.49 27.02 -3.17
C TRP A 144 13.29 25.96 -4.25
N SER A 145 13.90 24.79 -4.03
CA SER A 145 13.68 23.62 -4.89
C SER A 145 12.37 22.92 -4.53
N ARG A 146 11.80 22.17 -5.48
CA ARG A 146 10.55 21.44 -5.28
C ARG A 146 10.61 20.44 -4.12
N ASP A 147 11.78 19.87 -3.85
CA ASP A 147 11.93 18.87 -2.79
C ASP A 147 12.04 19.52 -1.40
N ASP A 148 12.45 20.78 -1.32
CA ASP A 148 12.44 21.55 -0.07
C ASP A 148 11.00 21.93 0.33
N PHE A 149 10.13 22.21 -0.64
CA PHE A 149 8.69 22.39 -0.39
C PHE A 149 8.00 21.10 0.04
N ILE A 150 8.35 19.96 -0.57
CA ILE A 150 7.75 18.66 -0.23
C ILE A 150 8.15 18.24 1.19
N ARG A 151 9.43 18.39 1.57
CA ARG A 151 9.91 18.06 2.94
C ARG A 151 9.30 18.95 4.02
N ALA A 152 9.01 20.22 3.70
CA ALA A 152 8.29 21.08 4.62
C ALA A 152 6.82 20.64 4.79
N MET A 153 6.09 20.26 3.73
CA MET A 153 4.68 19.84 3.87
C MET A 153 4.51 18.47 4.55
N ASP A 154 5.44 17.54 4.34
CA ASP A 154 5.41 16.22 4.98
C ASP A 154 5.63 16.33 6.50
N GLY A 155 6.55 17.19 6.94
CA GLY A 155 6.87 17.44 8.36
C GLY A 155 5.84 18.29 9.09
N ASN A 156 5.18 19.21 8.40
CA ASN A 156 4.26 20.17 9.03
C ASN A 156 2.79 19.78 8.97
N MET A 157 2.41 18.90 8.05
CA MET A 157 1.00 18.53 7.88
C MET A 157 0.77 17.03 7.85
N LEU A 158 1.47 16.30 6.98
CA LEU A 158 1.10 14.90 6.75
C LEU A 158 1.47 13.97 7.91
N THR A 159 2.63 14.16 8.54
CA THR A 159 3.06 13.35 9.70
C THR A 159 2.24 13.66 10.97
N PRO A 160 1.98 14.93 11.31
CA PRO A 160 1.01 15.29 12.34
C PRO A 160 -0.37 14.66 12.16
N ILE A 161 -0.99 14.79 10.98
CA ILE A 161 -2.36 14.31 10.72
C ILE A 161 -2.43 12.78 10.82
N ALA A 162 -1.42 12.05 10.33
CA ALA A 162 -1.36 10.59 10.42
C ALA A 162 -1.28 10.09 11.88
N LEU A 163 -0.48 10.75 12.73
CA LEU A 163 -0.40 10.42 14.17
C LEU A 163 -1.72 10.74 14.91
N MET A 164 -2.50 11.74 14.48
CA MET A 164 -3.83 11.99 15.07
C MET A 164 -4.87 10.98 14.62
N GLN A 165 -4.83 10.60 13.35
CA GLN A 165 -5.73 9.59 12.82
C GLN A 165 -5.52 8.23 13.51
N ALA A 166 -4.31 7.95 14.02
CA ALA A 166 -4.02 6.71 14.74
C ALA A 166 -4.28 6.78 16.25
N LEU A 167 -3.96 7.89 16.92
CA LEU A 167 -3.98 7.97 18.38
C LEU A 167 -5.23 8.66 18.94
N MET A 168 -5.93 9.56 18.23
CA MET A 168 -7.11 10.27 18.78
C MET A 168 -8.38 9.46 19.06
N PRO A 169 -8.74 8.41 18.28
CA PRO A 169 -9.96 7.64 18.55
C PRO A 169 -10.01 7.07 19.98
N ALA A 170 -8.83 6.90 20.54
CA ALA A 170 -8.45 6.38 21.83
C ALA A 170 -8.68 7.35 23.01
N MET A 171 -8.15 8.57 22.86
CA MET A 171 -8.32 9.73 23.76
C MET A 171 -9.77 9.92 24.14
N ILE A 172 -10.60 9.90 23.11
CA ILE A 172 -12.00 10.22 23.23
C ILE A 172 -12.74 9.08 23.93
N ALA A 173 -12.41 7.82 23.63
CA ALA A 173 -13.01 6.64 24.27
C ALA A 173 -12.80 6.62 25.79
N LYS A 174 -11.62 7.05 26.27
CA LYS A 174 -11.29 7.23 27.68
C LYS A 174 -11.93 8.47 28.33
N GLY A 175 -12.60 9.30 27.54
CA GLY A 175 -13.29 10.52 28.00
C GLY A 175 -12.38 11.73 28.21
N TRP A 176 -11.08 11.61 27.89
CA TRP A 176 -10.14 12.72 28.03
C TRP A 176 -9.11 12.75 26.91
N GLY A 177 -8.99 13.92 26.28
CA GLY A 177 -7.79 14.20 25.52
C GLY A 177 -7.64 15.58 24.89
N ARG A 178 -6.47 15.92 24.37
CA ARG A 178 -6.16 17.23 23.76
C ARG A 178 -5.34 17.10 22.50
N VAL A 179 -5.51 18.02 21.56
CA VAL A 179 -4.65 18.11 20.37
C VAL A 179 -4.16 19.53 20.20
N VAL A 180 -2.86 19.75 19.95
CA VAL A 180 -2.31 21.11 19.75
C VAL A 180 -1.37 21.14 18.55
N ASN A 181 -1.76 21.83 17.49
CA ASN A 181 -0.94 21.99 16.29
C ASN A 181 -0.31 23.39 16.27
N ILE A 182 1.00 23.50 16.02
CA ILE A 182 1.74 24.76 15.93
C ILE A 182 2.48 24.81 14.59
N THR A 183 2.26 25.88 13.83
CA THR A 183 2.85 26.11 12.49
C THR A 183 3.33 27.57 12.36
N SER A 184 4.31 27.82 11.49
CA SER A 184 4.96 29.14 11.24
C SER A 184 4.53 29.82 9.94
#